data_AF-A0A096LTA3-F1
#
_entry.id   AF-A0A096LTA3-F1
#
_cell.length_a   1.000
_cell.length_b   1.000
_cell.length_c   1.000
_cell.angle_alpha   90.00
_cell.angle_beta   90.00
_cell.angle_gamma   90.00
#
_symmetry.space_group_name_H-M   'P 1'
#
loop_
_entity.id
_entity.type
_entity.pdbx_description
1 polymer ?
#
loop_
_entity_poly.entity_id
_entity_poly.type
_entity_poly.pdbx_seq_one_letter_code
_entity_poly.pdbx_strand_id
1 'polypeptide(L)'
;PTGALELAKLKNQAKLDKQKIDHLEYRIKYLEESNRELRSDKEFLVTQIKGAMDGHQSMAMPVIDISPKAPQRSSVTSSSSKSPTPLSSSTNLSSMCTLTNVNGVVARYQKALKTFTKYGSMKRAFWKINVDRNTIARTAVIAELAITFPDVFKELIAVKVEQEKICELADRCRKAITNEMAETITSKKRSGKLLPIMHKYTYYFFIFH
;
A
#
# COMPACT_ATOMS: atom_id res chain seq x y z
N PRO A 1 64.47 -4.62 15.45
CA PRO A 1 63.67 -3.53 14.83
C PRO A 1 62.42 -4.01 14.05
N THR A 2 62.41 -5.25 13.54
CA THR A 2 61.39 -5.75 12.59
C THR A 2 60.04 -6.13 13.22
N GLY A 3 60.02 -6.63 14.47
CA GLY A 3 58.80 -7.11 15.12
C GLY A 3 57.77 -6.03 15.47
N ALA A 4 58.23 -4.82 15.80
CA ALA A 4 57.33 -3.70 16.13
C ALA A 4 56.55 -3.19 14.90
N LEU A 5 57.18 -3.24 13.72
CA LEU A 5 56.57 -2.80 12.45
C LEU A 5 55.49 -3.78 11.98
N GLU A 6 55.73 -5.08 12.09
CA GLU A 6 54.74 -6.12 11.75
C GLU A 6 53.53 -6.08 12.69
N LEU A 7 53.76 -5.86 13.99
CA LEU A 7 52.66 -5.70 14.95
C LEU A 7 51.76 -4.49 14.62
N ALA A 8 52.35 -3.39 14.17
CA ALA A 8 51.60 -2.20 13.76
C ALA A 8 50.74 -2.45 12.51
N LYS A 9 51.28 -3.17 11.51
CA LYS A 9 50.52 -3.58 10.32
C LYS A 9 49.34 -4.48 10.68
N LEU A 10 49.58 -5.51 11.51
CA LEU A 10 48.54 -6.42 11.99
C LEU A 10 47.43 -5.68 12.76
N LYS A 11 47.78 -4.73 13.63
CA LYS A 11 46.80 -3.91 14.37
C LYS A 11 45.96 -3.03 13.44
N ASN A 12 46.58 -2.41 12.44
CA ASN A 12 45.87 -1.60 11.45
C ASN A 12 44.94 -2.45 10.58
N GLN A 13 45.40 -3.64 10.19
CA GLN A 13 44.60 -4.59 9.44
C GLN A 13 43.39 -5.07 10.25
N ALA A 14 43.59 -5.48 11.50
CA ALA A 14 42.51 -5.87 12.39
C ALA A 14 41.48 -4.75 12.62
N LYS A 15 41.93 -3.48 12.68
CA LYS A 15 41.05 -2.32 12.79
C LYS A 15 40.21 -2.11 11.53
N LEU A 16 40.81 -2.27 10.35
CA LEU A 16 40.10 -2.16 9.08
C LEU A 16 39.08 -3.29 8.92
N ASP A 17 39.46 -4.51 9.28
CA ASP A 17 38.57 -5.67 9.19
C ASP A 17 37.41 -5.56 10.18
N LYS A 18 37.65 -5.03 11.38
CA LYS A 18 36.58 -4.68 12.32
C LYS A 18 35.58 -3.68 11.71
N GLN A 19 36.05 -2.61 11.07
CA GLN A 19 35.16 -1.64 10.42
C GLN A 19 34.34 -2.27 9.28
N LYS A 20 34.92 -3.18 8.50
CA LYS A 20 34.20 -3.92 7.46
C LYS A 20 33.12 -4.81 8.05
N ILE A 21 33.44 -5.53 9.12
CA ILE A 21 32.48 -6.38 9.83
C ILE A 21 31.31 -5.52 10.33
N ASP A 22 31.58 -4.43 11.04
CA ASP A 22 30.55 -3.53 11.58
C ASP A 22 29.62 -3.00 10.46
N HIS A 23 30.20 -2.63 9.31
CA HIS A 23 29.42 -2.17 8.15
C HIS A 23 28.57 -3.29 7.52
N LEU A 24 29.13 -4.49 7.38
CA LEU A 24 28.42 -5.64 6.83
C LEU A 24 27.29 -6.09 7.74
N GLU A 25 27.49 -6.12 9.05
CA GLU A 25 26.45 -6.42 10.05
C GLU A 25 25.30 -5.42 9.97
N TYR A 26 25.62 -4.12 9.89
CA TYR A 26 24.60 -3.09 9.68
C TYR A 26 23.79 -3.32 8.39
N ARG A 27 24.49 -3.68 7.30
CA ARG A 27 23.84 -3.95 6.01
C ARG A 27 22.96 -5.20 6.06
N ILE A 28 23.41 -6.27 6.70
CA ILE A 28 22.65 -7.51 6.89
C ILE A 28 21.39 -7.21 7.68
N LYS A 29 21.52 -6.60 8.87
CA LYS A 29 20.37 -6.25 9.72
C LYS A 29 19.34 -5.43 8.96
N TYR A 30 19.79 -4.45 8.18
CA TYR A 30 18.92 -3.63 7.35
C TYR A 30 18.18 -4.43 6.27
N LEU A 31 18.89 -5.32 5.58
CA LEU A 31 18.29 -6.16 4.54
C LEU A 31 17.31 -7.19 5.13
N GLU A 32 17.63 -7.76 6.29
CA GLU A 32 16.75 -8.66 7.03
C GLU A 32 15.47 -7.97 7.45
N GLU A 33 15.55 -6.75 7.99
CA GLU A 33 14.36 -5.97 8.35
C GLU A 33 13.52 -5.64 7.11
N SER A 34 14.15 -5.22 6.02
CA SER A 34 13.45 -4.96 4.75
C SER A 34 12.78 -6.22 4.18
N ASN A 35 13.43 -7.38 4.30
CA ASN A 35 12.87 -8.65 3.87
C ASN A 35 11.73 -9.13 4.78
N ARG A 36 11.82 -8.86 6.09
CA ARG A 36 10.75 -9.13 7.05
C ARG A 36 9.50 -8.32 6.73
N GLU A 37 9.64 -7.03 6.44
CA GLU A 37 8.53 -6.17 6.00
C GLU A 37 7.89 -6.72 4.71
N LEU A 38 8.70 -7.07 3.70
CA LEU A 38 8.20 -7.65 2.45
C LEU A 38 7.48 -8.99 2.63
N ARG A 39 7.96 -9.85 3.54
CA ARG A 39 7.28 -11.11 3.87
C ARG A 39 5.93 -10.86 4.52
N SER A 40 5.84 -9.90 5.44
CA SER A 40 4.56 -9.52 6.07
C SER A 40 3.57 -8.97 5.04
N ASP A 41 4.02 -8.11 4.13
CA ASP A 41 3.19 -7.59 3.03
C ASP A 41 2.70 -8.72 2.10
N LYS A 42 3.58 -9.69 1.80
CA LYS A 42 3.23 -10.89 1.01
C LYS A 42 2.17 -11.72 1.73
N GLU A 43 2.35 -12.01 3.01
CA GLU A 43 1.39 -12.78 3.81
C GLU A 43 0.03 -12.08 3.86
N PHE A 44 0.02 -10.77 4.06
CA PHE A 44 -1.20 -9.98 4.02
C PHE A 44 -1.92 -10.13 2.67
N LEU A 45 -1.21 -9.98 1.55
CA LEU A 45 -1.80 -10.15 0.21
C LEU A 45 -2.30 -11.58 -0.03
N VAL A 46 -1.56 -12.59 0.42
CA VAL A 46 -1.96 -14.00 0.34
C VAL A 46 -3.23 -14.26 1.14
N THR A 47 -3.36 -13.71 2.35
CA THR A 47 -4.59 -13.83 3.16
C THR A 47 -5.79 -13.18 2.46
N GLN A 48 -5.59 -12.03 1.83
CA GLN A 48 -6.67 -11.35 1.09
C GLN A 48 -7.10 -12.16 -0.14
N ILE A 49 -6.14 -12.80 -0.83
CA ILE A 49 -6.43 -13.68 -1.98
C ILE A 49 -7.13 -14.96 -1.51
N LYS A 50 -6.68 -15.58 -0.42
CA LYS A 50 -7.31 -16.77 0.16
C LYS A 50 -8.76 -16.49 0.59
N GLY A 51 -9.00 -15.35 1.23
CA GLY A 51 -10.36 -14.91 1.59
C GLY A 51 -11.27 -14.65 0.38
N ALA A 52 -10.70 -14.36 -0.79
CA ALA A 52 -11.45 -14.24 -2.05
C ALA A 52 -11.67 -15.60 -2.75
N MET A 53 -10.84 -16.61 -2.48
CA MET A 53 -10.93 -17.95 -3.08
C MET A 53 -11.82 -18.91 -2.28
N ASP A 54 -11.92 -18.76 -0.95
CA ASP A 54 -12.85 -19.54 -0.11
C ASP A 54 -14.33 -19.15 -0.33
N GLY A 55 -14.62 -18.19 -1.23
CA GLY A 55 -15.96 -17.82 -1.69
C GLY A 55 -16.47 -18.57 -2.92
N HIS A 56 -15.65 -19.40 -3.59
CA HIS A 56 -16.07 -20.09 -4.82
C HIS A 56 -15.41 -21.48 -5.00
N GLN A 57 -16.08 -22.51 -4.46
CA GLN A 57 -16.10 -23.92 -4.91
C GLN A 57 -17.13 -24.64 -4.02
N SER A 58 -18.16 -25.36 -4.47
CA SER A 58 -18.54 -25.88 -5.79
C SER A 58 -20.04 -26.22 -5.72
N MET A 59 -20.82 -25.77 -6.70
CA MET A 59 -22.15 -26.32 -6.96
C MET A 59 -21.96 -27.72 -7.55
N ALA A 60 -21.92 -28.74 -6.69
CA ALA A 60 -22.13 -30.12 -7.10
C ALA A 60 -23.62 -30.46 -6.96
N MET A 61 -24.19 -30.99 -8.05
CA MET A 61 -25.56 -31.48 -8.18
C MET A 61 -25.92 -32.54 -7.12
N PRO A 62 -27.21 -32.71 -6.79
CA PRO A 62 -27.64 -33.40 -5.59
C PRO A 62 -27.62 -34.92 -5.76
N VAL A 63 -27.10 -35.63 -4.76
CA VAL A 63 -27.46 -37.03 -4.50
C VAL A 63 -28.30 -37.04 -3.22
N ILE A 64 -29.50 -37.56 -3.38
CA ILE A 64 -30.56 -37.70 -2.39
C ILE A 64 -30.27 -39.00 -1.63
N ASP A 65 -30.16 -38.96 -0.30
CA ASP A 65 -30.90 -39.89 0.58
C ASP A 65 -30.79 -39.59 2.10
N ILE A 66 -31.96 -39.28 2.67
CA ILE A 66 -32.57 -39.77 3.94
C ILE A 66 -31.92 -39.43 5.32
N SER A 67 -32.49 -38.38 5.94
CA SER A 67 -33.18 -38.38 7.27
C SER A 67 -32.37 -38.28 8.60
N PRO A 68 -32.99 -37.92 9.76
CA PRO A 68 -32.80 -36.59 10.38
C PRO A 68 -32.47 -36.62 11.89
N LYS A 69 -31.71 -35.64 12.42
CA LYS A 69 -31.81 -35.30 13.86
C LYS A 69 -31.23 -33.93 14.22
N ALA A 70 -32.06 -33.08 14.81
CA ALA A 70 -31.68 -32.04 15.76
C ALA A 70 -32.25 -32.44 17.15
N PRO A 71 -32.04 -31.71 18.28
CA PRO A 71 -31.20 -30.53 18.55
C PRO A 71 -30.34 -30.76 19.84
N GLN A 72 -29.91 -29.67 20.51
CA GLN A 72 -29.39 -29.49 21.89
C GLN A 72 -27.90 -29.07 21.93
N ARG A 73 -27.36 -28.29 22.88
CA ARG A 73 -27.78 -27.26 23.85
C ARG A 73 -26.48 -26.97 24.66
N SER A 74 -26.16 -25.71 24.93
CA SER A 74 -25.21 -25.21 25.98
C SER A 74 -23.77 -25.75 25.99
N SER A 75 -22.74 -24.93 26.11
CA SER A 75 -22.45 -24.23 27.37
C SER A 75 -21.20 -23.34 27.24
N VAL A 76 -21.23 -22.33 28.09
CA VAL A 76 -20.22 -21.31 28.40
C VAL A 76 -18.83 -21.87 28.71
N THR A 77 -17.79 -21.10 28.38
CA THR A 77 -16.65 -20.84 29.28
C THR A 77 -15.91 -19.59 28.84
N SER A 78 -15.83 -18.64 29.77
CA SER A 78 -15.09 -17.40 29.73
C SER A 78 -13.60 -17.63 29.98
N SER A 79 -12.73 -16.92 29.26
CA SER A 79 -11.47 -16.45 29.86
C SER A 79 -11.07 -15.10 29.26
N SER A 80 -10.83 -14.17 30.19
CA SER A 80 -10.50 -12.78 30.02
C SER A 80 -8.98 -12.60 29.99
N SER A 81 -8.47 -11.73 29.12
CA SER A 81 -7.18 -11.06 29.35
C SER A 81 -7.01 -9.84 28.44
N LYS A 82 -7.39 -8.69 29.01
CA LYS A 82 -6.67 -7.41 29.03
C LYS A 82 -5.81 -7.09 27.79
N SER A 83 -6.37 -6.29 26.88
CA SER A 83 -5.60 -5.43 25.98
C SER A 83 -5.59 -3.99 26.53
N PRO A 84 -4.42 -3.37 26.76
CA PRO A 84 -4.34 -1.95 27.08
C PRO A 84 -4.50 -1.11 25.81
N THR A 85 -5.41 -0.14 25.90
CA THR A 85 -5.45 1.08 25.09
C THR A 85 -4.17 1.90 25.31
N PRO A 86 -3.81 2.75 24.32
CA PRO A 86 -3.54 4.13 24.68
C PRO A 86 -4.43 5.08 23.89
N LEU A 87 -5.06 5.94 24.68
CA LEU A 87 -5.84 7.10 24.29
C LEU A 87 -4.98 8.16 23.57
N SER A 88 -5.56 8.70 22.50
CA SER A 88 -5.61 10.11 22.11
C SER A 88 -4.39 11.02 22.38
N SER A 89 -3.71 11.41 21.30
CA SER A 89 -3.39 12.82 21.09
C SER A 89 -4.22 13.34 19.92
N SER A 90 -5.37 13.90 20.27
CA SER A 90 -6.20 14.70 19.39
C SER A 90 -5.41 15.96 18.99
N THR A 91 -4.78 15.92 17.83
CA THR A 91 -4.39 17.14 17.12
C THR A 91 -5.18 17.18 15.81
N ASN A 92 -6.22 18.02 15.81
CA ASN A 92 -6.93 18.58 14.67
C ASN A 92 -6.34 18.25 13.29
N LEU A 93 -6.89 17.25 12.60
CA LEU A 93 -6.71 17.07 11.15
C LEU A 93 -8.00 17.35 10.36
N SER A 94 -8.94 18.08 10.98
CA SER A 94 -10.04 18.75 10.28
C SER A 94 -9.56 19.93 9.43
N SER A 95 -8.28 20.30 9.53
CA SER A 95 -7.73 21.50 8.92
C SER A 95 -6.54 21.15 8.03
N MET A 96 -6.78 20.59 6.83
CA MET A 96 -5.92 20.77 5.63
C MET A 96 -6.52 20.12 4.36
N CYS A 97 -7.85 20.12 4.22
CA CYS A 97 -8.51 19.97 2.92
C CYS A 97 -8.48 21.26 2.07
N THR A 98 -7.54 22.16 2.34
CA THR A 98 -7.25 23.33 1.51
C THR A 98 -5.94 23.10 0.76
N LEU A 99 -5.94 22.13 -0.16
CA LEU A 99 -5.02 22.16 -1.30
C LEU A 99 -5.88 22.36 -2.53
N THR A 100 -6.13 23.62 -2.88
CA THR A 100 -6.72 24.04 -4.15
C THR A 100 -5.87 23.65 -5.38
N ASN A 101 -4.77 22.91 -5.20
CA ASN A 101 -3.79 22.64 -6.24
C ASN A 101 -3.78 21.16 -6.67
N VAL A 102 -4.59 20.86 -7.68
CA VAL A 102 -4.55 19.62 -8.47
C VAL A 102 -3.13 19.29 -8.92
N ASN A 103 -2.37 20.31 -9.33
CA ASN A 103 -0.96 20.18 -9.69
C ASN A 103 -0.10 19.63 -8.54
N GLY A 104 -0.41 20.01 -7.29
CA GLY A 104 0.28 19.50 -6.11
C GLY A 104 -0.01 18.02 -5.85
N VAL A 105 -1.22 17.54 -6.16
CA VAL A 105 -1.57 16.12 -6.10
C VAL A 105 -0.71 15.33 -7.10
N VAL A 106 -0.68 15.75 -8.36
CA VAL A 106 0.09 15.09 -9.42
C VAL A 106 1.58 15.10 -9.10
N ALA A 107 2.13 16.22 -8.66
CA ALA A 107 3.55 16.35 -8.32
C ALA A 107 3.95 15.43 -7.15
N ARG A 108 3.13 15.35 -6.09
CA ARG A 108 3.38 14.42 -4.97
C ARG A 108 3.33 12.96 -5.41
N TYR A 109 2.36 12.59 -6.25
CA TYR A 109 2.24 11.24 -6.78
C TYR A 109 3.48 10.86 -7.62
N GLN A 110 3.93 11.74 -8.51
CA GLN A 110 5.14 11.53 -9.31
C GLN A 110 6.41 11.43 -8.43
N LYS A 111 6.52 12.25 -7.38
CA LYS A 111 7.63 12.17 -6.42
C LYS A 111 7.62 10.84 -5.66
N ALA A 112 6.44 10.39 -5.24
CA ALA A 112 6.26 9.08 -4.62
C ALA A 112 6.64 7.95 -5.57
N LEU A 113 6.23 8.01 -6.84
CA LEU A 113 6.59 7.04 -7.87
C LEU A 113 8.11 6.96 -8.07
N LYS A 114 8.79 8.10 -8.29
CA LYS A 114 10.26 8.13 -8.42
C LYS A 114 10.98 7.52 -7.21
N THR A 115 10.47 7.81 -6.01
CA THR A 115 11.03 7.30 -4.76
C THR A 115 10.76 5.81 -4.62
N PHE A 116 9.58 5.33 -4.98
CA PHE A 116 9.22 3.91 -5.00
C PHE A 116 10.11 3.13 -5.98
N THR A 117 10.31 3.62 -7.20
CA THR A 117 11.22 3.00 -8.18
C THR A 117 12.64 2.88 -7.65
N LYS A 118 13.10 3.83 -6.82
CA LYS A 118 14.44 3.80 -6.22
C LYS A 118 14.58 2.83 -5.04
N TYR A 119 13.55 2.68 -4.20
CA TYR A 119 13.65 1.96 -2.92
C TYR A 119 12.80 0.68 -2.84
N GLY A 120 11.93 0.41 -3.81
CA GLY A 120 11.10 -0.79 -3.90
C GLY A 120 9.98 -0.93 -2.85
N SER A 121 9.90 -0.04 -1.87
CA SER A 121 8.91 -0.10 -0.78
C SER A 121 8.04 1.15 -0.75
N MET A 122 6.72 0.97 -0.76
CA MET A 122 5.74 2.06 -0.65
C MET A 122 5.86 2.79 0.69
N LYS A 123 5.95 2.06 1.81
CA LYS A 123 6.11 2.64 3.15
C LYS A 123 7.34 3.54 3.22
N ARG A 124 8.47 3.06 2.71
CA ARG A 124 9.73 3.81 2.69
C ARG A 124 9.66 5.00 1.73
N ALA A 125 8.99 4.86 0.59
CA ALA A 125 8.83 5.94 -0.36
C ALA A 125 8.00 7.10 0.22
N PHE A 126 6.85 6.78 0.84
CA PHE A 126 5.97 7.77 1.47
C PHE A 126 6.62 8.44 2.67
N TRP A 127 7.33 7.68 3.51
CA TRP A 127 8.10 8.22 4.63
C TRP A 127 9.18 9.21 4.15
N LYS A 128 9.94 8.87 3.09
CA LYS A 128 11.00 9.74 2.56
C LYS A 128 10.50 11.05 1.97
N ILE A 129 9.28 11.09 1.44
CA ILE A 129 8.70 12.32 0.90
C ILE A 129 7.83 13.06 1.92
N ASN A 130 7.72 12.54 3.15
CA ASN A 130 6.89 13.05 4.24
C ASN A 130 5.41 13.24 3.83
N VAL A 131 4.84 12.23 3.18
CA VAL A 131 3.41 12.23 2.79
C VAL A 131 2.74 10.99 3.37
N ASP A 132 1.56 11.18 3.94
CA ASP A 132 0.74 10.10 4.46
C ASP A 132 0.22 9.17 3.34
N ARG A 133 0.18 7.86 3.62
CA ARG A 133 -0.28 6.83 2.68
C ARG A 133 -1.72 7.06 2.26
N ASN A 134 -2.61 7.39 3.19
CA ASN A 134 -4.02 7.60 2.88
C ASN A 134 -4.23 8.84 2.03
N THR A 135 -3.38 9.85 2.19
CA THR A 135 -3.38 11.05 1.33
C THR A 135 -3.03 10.70 -0.12
N ILE A 136 -1.96 9.93 -0.35
CA ILE A 136 -1.63 9.46 -1.70
C ILE A 136 -2.74 8.54 -2.22
N ALA A 137 -3.24 7.61 -1.42
CA ALA A 137 -4.28 6.67 -1.85
C ALA A 137 -5.59 7.36 -2.25
N ARG A 138 -6.10 8.30 -1.44
CA ARG A 138 -7.37 9.00 -1.73
C ARG A 138 -7.31 9.87 -2.98
N THR A 139 -6.12 10.35 -3.31
CA THR A 139 -5.89 11.28 -4.44
C THR A 139 -5.20 10.62 -5.63
N ALA A 140 -4.86 9.33 -5.54
CA ALA A 140 -4.17 8.58 -6.59
C ALA A 140 -4.96 8.57 -7.89
N VAL A 141 -6.28 8.41 -7.83
CA VAL A 141 -7.16 8.43 -9.02
C VAL A 141 -7.01 9.71 -9.87
N ILE A 142 -6.82 10.87 -9.23
CA ILE A 142 -6.61 12.16 -9.92
C ILE A 142 -5.30 12.10 -10.70
N ALA A 143 -4.22 11.66 -10.05
CA ALA A 143 -2.91 11.56 -10.70
C ALA A 143 -2.86 10.45 -11.76
N GLU A 144 -3.54 9.32 -11.54
CA GLU A 144 -3.62 8.21 -12.48
C GLU A 144 -4.30 8.63 -13.78
N LEU A 145 -5.41 9.38 -13.70
CA LEU A 145 -6.04 10.00 -14.87
C LEU A 145 -5.15 11.05 -15.51
N ALA A 146 -4.58 11.97 -14.73
CA ALA A 146 -3.72 13.03 -15.26
C ALA A 146 -2.53 12.48 -16.07
N ILE A 147 -1.95 11.35 -15.64
CA ILE A 147 -0.81 10.70 -16.29
C ILE A 147 -1.26 9.79 -17.45
N THR A 148 -2.43 9.16 -17.34
CA THR A 148 -2.87 8.12 -18.29
C THR A 148 -3.72 8.65 -19.41
N PHE A 149 -4.64 9.55 -19.08
CA PHE A 149 -5.68 10.10 -19.94
C PHE A 149 -5.73 11.62 -19.73
N PRO A 150 -4.70 12.35 -20.18
CA PRO A 150 -4.59 13.79 -19.93
C PRO A 150 -5.75 14.58 -20.53
N ASP A 151 -6.35 14.11 -21.63
CA ASP A 151 -7.45 14.82 -22.29
C ASP A 151 -8.76 14.70 -21.51
N VAL A 152 -9.12 13.47 -21.09
CA VAL A 152 -10.25 13.24 -20.16
C VAL A 152 -10.06 14.02 -18.86
N PHE A 153 -8.82 14.07 -18.36
CA PHE A 153 -8.51 14.82 -17.15
C PHE A 153 -8.71 16.34 -17.31
N LYS A 154 -8.32 16.93 -18.45
CA LYS A 154 -8.56 18.34 -18.76
C LYS A 154 -10.05 18.64 -18.82
N GLU A 155 -10.85 17.77 -19.43
CA GLU A 155 -12.31 17.92 -19.48
C GLU A 155 -12.92 17.92 -18.08
N LEU A 156 -12.49 17.01 -17.21
CA LEU A 156 -12.97 16.96 -15.82
C LEU A 156 -12.62 18.22 -15.02
N ILE A 157 -11.45 18.82 -15.25
CA ILE A 157 -11.05 20.08 -14.60
C ILE A 157 -11.78 21.29 -15.20
N ALA A 158 -12.11 21.25 -16.50
CA ALA A 158 -12.80 22.33 -17.20
C ALA A 158 -14.24 22.52 -16.70
N VAL A 159 -14.86 21.45 -16.17
CA VAL A 159 -16.12 21.53 -15.42
C VAL A 159 -15.87 22.29 -14.11
N LYS A 160 -15.92 23.62 -14.19
CA LYS A 160 -15.78 24.52 -13.04
C LYS A 160 -16.98 24.35 -12.11
N VAL A 161 -16.77 23.63 -11.02
CA VAL A 161 -17.60 23.73 -9.82
C VAL A 161 -16.89 24.72 -8.90
N GLU A 162 -17.52 25.83 -8.57
CA GLU A 162 -16.90 26.83 -7.69
C GLU A 162 -16.49 26.19 -6.36
N GLN A 163 -15.23 26.38 -5.96
CA GLN A 163 -14.66 25.90 -4.70
C GLN A 163 -14.72 24.38 -4.48
N GLU A 164 -14.68 23.57 -5.55
CA GLU A 164 -14.67 22.11 -5.42
C GLU A 164 -13.51 21.61 -4.54
N LYS A 165 -13.83 20.73 -3.60
CA LYS A 165 -12.82 20.08 -2.76
C LYS A 165 -12.11 18.99 -3.56
N ILE A 166 -10.82 18.74 -3.27
CA ILE A 166 -10.04 17.66 -3.91
C ILE A 166 -10.71 16.29 -3.76
N CYS A 167 -11.45 16.04 -2.69
CA CYS A 167 -12.18 14.79 -2.50
C CYS A 167 -13.31 14.61 -3.54
N GLU A 168 -14.05 15.68 -3.84
CA GLU A 168 -15.14 15.68 -4.82
C GLU A 168 -14.59 15.48 -6.24
N LEU A 169 -13.47 16.14 -6.57
CA LEU A 169 -12.76 15.91 -7.83
C LEU A 169 -12.31 14.45 -7.93
N ALA A 170 -11.78 13.87 -6.85
CA ALA A 170 -11.40 12.46 -6.84
C ALA A 170 -12.59 11.52 -7.07
N ASP A 171 -13.78 11.85 -6.55
CA ASP A 171 -15.02 11.11 -6.82
C ASP A 171 -15.47 11.23 -8.28
N ARG A 172 -15.40 12.42 -8.87
CA ARG A 172 -15.70 12.60 -10.31
C ARG A 172 -14.73 11.82 -11.18
N CYS A 173 -13.44 11.88 -10.86
CA CYS A 173 -12.41 11.05 -11.49
C CYS A 173 -12.74 9.55 -11.39
N ARG A 174 -13.16 9.05 -10.23
CA ARG A 174 -13.59 7.64 -10.07
C ARG A 174 -14.76 7.29 -10.98
N LYS A 175 -15.77 8.16 -11.05
CA LYS A 175 -16.98 7.95 -11.85
C LYS A 175 -16.73 8.01 -13.37
N ALA A 176 -15.73 8.78 -13.79
CA ALA A 176 -15.38 8.94 -15.20
C ALA A 176 -14.54 7.77 -15.76
N ILE A 177 -13.97 6.91 -14.91
CA ILE A 177 -13.15 5.77 -15.35
C ILE A 177 -14.07 4.67 -15.88
N THR A 178 -13.95 4.38 -17.18
CA THR A 178 -14.57 3.22 -17.82
C THR A 178 -13.75 1.95 -17.57
N ASN A 179 -14.29 0.78 -17.94
CA ASN A 179 -13.60 -0.49 -17.77
C ASN A 179 -12.28 -0.54 -18.57
N GLU A 180 -12.30 -0.12 -19.84
CA GLU A 180 -11.10 -0.02 -20.70
C GLU A 180 -10.02 0.91 -20.11
N MET A 181 -10.46 2.03 -19.52
CA MET A 181 -9.54 2.94 -18.83
C MET A 181 -8.92 2.29 -17.59
N ALA A 182 -9.71 1.53 -16.82
CA ALA A 182 -9.24 0.80 -15.65
C ALA A 182 -8.21 -0.29 -16.01
N GLU A 183 -8.42 -1.02 -17.11
CA GLU A 183 -7.47 -1.99 -17.65
C GLU A 183 -6.15 -1.34 -18.07
N THR A 184 -6.23 -0.20 -18.75
CA THR A 184 -5.05 0.59 -19.15
C THR A 184 -4.28 1.10 -17.94
N ILE A 185 -4.98 1.64 -16.93
CA ILE A 185 -4.37 2.08 -15.66
C ILE A 185 -3.69 0.89 -14.96
N THR A 186 -4.35 -0.26 -14.91
CA THR A 186 -3.80 -1.49 -14.31
C THR A 186 -2.54 -1.95 -15.04
N SER A 187 -2.54 -1.90 -16.38
CA SER A 187 -1.37 -2.20 -17.20
C SER A 187 -0.21 -1.24 -16.92
N LYS A 188 -0.49 0.07 -16.78
CA LYS A 188 0.52 1.06 -16.41
C LYS A 188 1.07 0.83 -15.00
N LYS A 189 0.24 0.43 -14.03
CA LYS A 189 0.69 0.02 -12.67
C LYS A 189 1.63 -1.18 -12.74
N ARG A 190 1.28 -2.22 -13.51
CA ARG A 190 2.13 -3.42 -13.69
C ARG A 190 3.47 -3.08 -14.36
N SER A 191 3.47 -2.16 -15.32
CA SER A 191 4.71 -1.71 -15.98
C SER A 191 5.59 -0.77 -15.15
N GLY A 192 5.15 -0.39 -13.93
CA GLY A 192 5.88 0.55 -13.08
C GLY A 192 5.76 2.02 -13.49
N LYS A 193 4.88 2.36 -14.45
CA LYS A 193 4.58 3.74 -14.86
C LYS A 193 3.62 4.45 -13.90
N LEU A 194 2.98 3.70 -13.01
CA LEU A 194 2.11 4.19 -11.94
C LEU A 194 2.42 3.43 -10.64
N LEU A 195 2.04 4.01 -9.49
CA LEU A 195 2.20 3.34 -8.21
C LEU A 195 1.26 2.12 -8.12
N PRO A 196 1.71 0.99 -7.52
CA PRO A 196 0.88 -0.20 -7.31
C PRO A 196 -0.08 0.00 -6.12
N ILE A 197 -0.90 1.06 -6.17
CA ILE A 197 -1.95 1.33 -5.19
C ILE A 197 -3.24 0.74 -5.74
N MET A 198 -3.74 -0.29 -5.05
CA MET A 198 -5.05 -0.84 -5.30
C MET A 198 -6.08 0.02 -4.55
N HIS A 199 -6.96 0.66 -5.29
CA HIS A 199 -8.19 1.14 -4.68
C HIS A 199 -9.08 -0.08 -4.47
N LYS A 200 -9.67 -0.23 -3.28
CA LYS A 200 -10.88 -1.05 -3.15
C LYS A 200 -11.97 -0.29 -3.89
N TYR A 201 -12.02 -0.41 -5.22
CA TYR A 201 -13.20 -0.02 -5.95
C TYR A 201 -14.28 -0.99 -5.50
N THR A 202 -15.10 -0.58 -4.56
CA THR A 202 -16.36 -1.26 -4.28
C THR A 202 -17.24 -1.06 -5.51
N TYR A 203 -16.99 -1.82 -6.58
CA TYR A 203 -17.91 -1.99 -7.69
C TYR A 203 -19.05 -2.88 -7.19
N TYR A 204 -19.98 -2.29 -6.45
CA TYR A 204 -21.32 -2.86 -6.27
C TYR A 204 -22.25 -2.16 -7.25
N PHE A 205 -22.17 -2.53 -8.54
CA PHE A 205 -23.09 -2.21 -9.65
C PHE A 205 -22.42 -2.73 -10.93
N PHE A 206 -22.86 -3.72 -11.72
CA PHE A 206 -24.11 -4.46 -11.97
C PHE A 206 -23.74 -5.94 -12.19
N ILE A 207 -24.39 -6.92 -11.55
CA ILE A 207 -25.58 -7.68 -12.03
C ILE A 207 -25.35 -8.32 -13.40
N PHE A 208 -25.42 -9.67 -13.39
CA PHE A 208 -25.80 -10.58 -14.48
C PHE A 208 -26.29 -9.90 -15.77
N HIS A 209 -25.64 -10.22 -16.88
CA HIS A 209 -26.35 -10.61 -18.10
C HIS A 209 -25.50 -11.58 -18.93
#